data_AF-A0A3S0PFU3-F1
#
_entry.id   AF-A0A3S0PFU3-F1
#
_cell.length_a   1.000
_cell.length_b   1.000
_cell.length_c   1.000
_cell.angle_alpha   90.00
_cell.angle_beta   90.00
_cell.angle_gamma   90.00
#
_symmetry.space_group_name_H-M   'P 1'
#
loop_
_entity.id
_entity.type
_entity.pdbx_description
1 polymer ?
#
loop_
_entity_poly.entity_id
_entity_poly.type
_entity_poly.pdbx_seq_one_letter_code
_entity_poly.pdbx_strand_id
1 'polypeptide(L)'
;MNSQQQYIASMPSEGFLSAHLNLSDRPKSGETKRRIRIVGHDTSLATENVSIFWPDIELALGDVVELAVLEDGIGSPPSSIRRSSQDQGNLFASNELAAEALAIGHEFEKKILSLLQKAEMAETGEEAKKIRLATGHLIAALGEHLFAPIWRRHSDLVPPEMKGELL
;
A
#
# COMPACT_ATOMS: atom_id res chain seq x y z
N MET A 1 -1.58 22.84 36.05
CA MET A 1 -0.57 21.97 35.43
C MET A 1 -1.25 21.29 34.26
N ASN A 2 -1.04 21.78 33.04
CA ASN A 2 -1.53 21.11 31.84
C ASN A 2 -0.62 19.90 31.61
N SER A 3 -1.13 18.70 31.89
CA SER A 3 -0.51 17.45 31.47
C SER A 3 -0.59 17.36 29.95
N GLN A 4 0.28 18.09 29.25
CA GLN A 4 0.44 18.00 27.81
C GLN A 4 1.09 16.66 27.49
N GLN A 5 0.38 15.84 26.71
CA GLN A 5 0.88 14.56 26.26
C GLN A 5 1.97 14.83 25.21
N GLN A 6 3.22 14.81 25.66
CA GLN A 6 4.39 15.05 24.82
C GLN A 6 4.91 13.72 24.28
N TYR A 7 5.15 13.67 22.97
CA TYR A 7 5.82 12.56 22.31
C TYR A 7 7.06 13.06 21.60
N ILE A 8 8.18 12.39 21.85
CA ILE A 8 9.44 12.65 21.14
C ILE A 8 9.63 11.48 20.19
N ALA A 9 9.54 11.74 18.89
CA ALA A 9 9.87 10.74 17.88
C ALA A 9 11.34 10.91 17.46
N SER A 10 12.03 9.80 17.29
CA SER A 10 13.42 9.77 16.81
C SER A 10 13.59 8.63 15.82
N MET A 11 14.34 8.86 14.74
CA MET A 11 14.74 7.82 13.80
C MET A 11 16.17 7.37 14.12
N PRO A 12 16.39 6.10 14.49
CA PRO A 12 17.73 5.59 14.82
C PRO A 12 18.57 5.25 13.57
N SER A 13 17.97 5.28 12.39
CA SER A 13 18.52 4.85 11.10
C SER A 13 18.25 5.90 10.02
N GLU A 14 18.88 5.74 8.85
CA GLU A 14 18.62 6.58 7.69
C GLU A 14 17.13 6.53 7.32
N GLY A 15 16.51 7.70 7.19
CA GLY A 15 15.08 7.80 6.96
C GLY A 15 14.54 9.19 7.18
N PHE A 16 13.22 9.27 7.31
CA PHE A 16 12.53 10.54 7.56
C PHE A 16 11.41 10.39 8.59
N LEU A 17 11.18 11.46 9.35
CA LEU A 17 10.03 11.62 10.22
C LEU A 17 9.00 12.54 9.56
N SER A 18 7.73 12.26 9.79
CA SER A 18 6.61 13.05 9.30
C SER A 18 5.56 13.19 10.39
N ALA A 19 5.01 14.40 10.53
CA ALA A 19 3.87 14.68 11.38
C ALA A 19 2.65 14.96 10.49
N HIS A 20 1.59 14.18 10.66
CA HIS A 20 0.37 14.28 9.88
C HIS A 20 -0.78 14.76 10.77
N LEU A 21 -1.28 15.97 10.51
CA LEU A 21 -2.55 16.43 11.05
C LEU A 21 -3.69 15.97 10.13
N ASN A 22 -4.55 15.10 10.66
CA ASN A 22 -5.70 14.58 9.94
C ASN A 22 -7.00 15.14 10.53
N LEU A 23 -7.63 16.05 9.79
CA LEU A 23 -8.94 16.60 10.10
C LEU A 23 -9.92 16.14 9.02
N SER A 24 -10.93 15.37 9.39
CA SER A 24 -11.99 14.98 8.46
C SER A 24 -13.35 15.00 9.15
N ASP A 25 -14.35 15.51 8.45
CA ASP A 25 -15.74 15.48 8.89
C ASP A 25 -16.60 14.81 7.80
N ARG A 26 -17.11 13.61 8.11
CA ARG A 26 -17.92 12.80 7.19
C ARG A 26 -19.32 12.62 7.78
N PRO A 27 -20.22 13.60 7.57
CA PRO A 27 -21.54 13.61 8.22
C PRO A 27 -22.42 12.42 7.79
N LYS A 28 -22.26 11.92 6.55
CA LYS A 28 -23.01 10.75 6.05
C LYS A 28 -22.65 9.44 6.74
N SER A 29 -21.43 9.32 7.25
CA SER A 29 -20.96 8.15 7.99
C SER A 29 -20.89 8.38 9.49
N GLY A 30 -21.31 9.55 9.98
CA GLY A 30 -21.21 9.96 11.38
C GLY A 30 -19.76 10.02 11.90
N GLU A 31 -18.77 10.09 11.00
CA GLU A 31 -17.36 9.94 11.36
C GLU A 31 -16.66 11.30 11.30
N THR A 32 -16.28 11.80 12.47
CA THR A 32 -15.37 12.94 12.60
C THR A 32 -14.04 12.43 13.13
N LYS A 33 -12.94 12.71 12.43
CA LYS A 33 -11.57 12.38 12.88
C LYS A 33 -10.78 13.67 13.02
N ARG A 34 -10.17 13.87 14.18
CA ARG A 34 -9.29 15.00 14.47
C ARG A 34 -8.10 14.45 15.23
N ARG A 35 -7.02 14.14 14.53
CA ARG A 35 -5.87 13.51 15.17
C ARG A 35 -4.56 13.91 14.55
N ILE A 36 -3.51 13.81 15.35
CA ILE A 36 -2.13 13.89 14.90
C ILE A 36 -1.51 12.51 14.93
N ARG A 37 -0.68 12.26 13.93
CA ARG A 37 0.14 11.06 13.82
C ARG A 37 1.56 11.45 13.56
N ILE A 38 2.49 10.80 14.24
CA ILE A 38 3.90 10.88 13.92
C ILE A 38 4.31 9.54 13.32
N VAL A 39 4.87 9.60 12.12
CA VAL A 39 5.27 8.43 11.33
C VAL A 39 6.72 8.59 10.93
N GLY A 40 7.50 7.53 11.12
CA GLY A 40 8.86 7.40 10.63
C GLY A 40 8.89 6.41 9.48
N HIS A 41 9.77 6.67 8.52
CA HIS A 41 10.07 5.74 7.45
C HIS A 41 11.58 5.49 7.45
N ASP A 42 11.96 4.26 7.75
CA ASP A 42 13.33 3.77 7.61
C ASP A 42 13.58 3.40 6.15
N THR A 43 14.62 3.98 5.57
CA THR A 43 15.07 3.73 4.20
C THR A 43 16.46 3.12 4.14
N SER A 44 17.02 2.69 5.27
CA SER A 44 18.36 2.09 5.33
C SER A 44 18.47 0.76 4.57
N LEU A 45 17.35 0.08 4.37
CA LEU A 45 17.26 -1.15 3.57
C LEU A 45 16.60 -0.85 2.23
N ALA A 46 17.36 -0.93 1.14
CA ALA A 46 16.86 -0.64 -0.22
C ALA A 46 15.65 -1.52 -0.65
N THR A 47 15.47 -2.68 -0.03
CA THR A 47 14.42 -3.65 -0.37
C THR A 47 13.30 -3.73 0.67
N GLU A 48 13.39 -2.98 1.77
CA GLU A 48 12.42 -3.03 2.86
C GLU A 48 12.08 -1.62 3.35
N ASN A 49 10.83 -1.20 3.14
CA ASN A 49 10.32 0.01 3.76
C ASN A 49 9.82 -0.34 5.16
N VAL A 50 10.42 0.23 6.20
CA VAL A 50 9.93 0.08 7.57
C VAL A 50 9.20 1.34 7.98
N SER A 51 7.89 1.22 8.20
CA SER A 51 7.07 2.29 8.76
C SER A 51 7.03 2.15 10.27
N ILE A 52 7.38 3.21 10.98
CA ILE A 52 7.46 3.28 12.43
C ILE A 52 6.39 4.25 12.90
N PHE A 53 5.53 3.82 13.81
CA PHE A 53 4.36 4.61 14.24
C PHE A 53 4.45 4.94 15.72
N TRP A 54 4.33 6.21 16.07
CA TRP A 54 4.06 6.65 17.44
C TRP A 54 2.54 6.72 17.68
N PRO A 55 2.10 6.74 18.95
CA PRO A 55 0.67 6.80 19.28
C PRO A 55 -0.06 7.94 18.55
N ASP A 56 -1.26 7.62 18.05
CA ASP A 56 -2.19 8.64 17.55
C ASP A 56 -2.64 9.53 18.71
N ILE A 57 -2.63 10.85 18.50
CA ILE A 57 -3.11 11.83 19.47
C ILE A 57 -4.43 12.40 18.96
N GLU A 58 -5.54 12.06 19.62
CA GLU A 58 -6.84 12.66 19.34
C GLU A 58 -6.88 14.12 19.81
N LEU A 59 -7.50 14.98 19.02
CA LEU A 59 -7.59 16.42 19.26
C LEU A 59 -9.03 16.84 19.53
N ALA A 60 -9.22 17.59 20.60
CA ALA A 60 -10.45 18.32 20.89
C ALA A 60 -10.48 19.68 20.18
N LEU A 61 -11.67 20.30 20.15
CA LEU A 61 -11.79 21.68 19.68
C LEU A 61 -11.06 22.63 20.63
N GLY A 62 -10.21 23.49 20.08
CA GLY A 62 -9.42 24.43 20.86
C GLY A 62 -8.04 23.92 21.28
N ASP A 63 -7.71 22.67 20.97
CA ASP A 63 -6.36 22.15 21.21
C ASP A 63 -5.33 22.87 20.33
N VAL A 64 -4.13 23.05 20.89
CA VAL A 64 -2.97 23.63 20.22
C VAL A 64 -1.89 22.58 20.09
N VAL A 65 -1.27 22.55 18.92
CA VAL A 65 -0.25 21.58 18.55
C VAL A 65 1.04 22.34 18.31
N GLU A 66 2.09 21.90 18.99
CA GLU A 66 3.43 22.45 18.84
C GLU A 66 4.37 21.35 18.34
N LEU A 67 5.14 21.67 17.31
CA LEU A 67 6.16 20.78 16.74
C LEU A 67 7.52 21.45 16.91
N ALA A 68 8.45 20.74 17.54
CA ALA A 68 9.81 21.19 17.74
C ALA A 68 10.79 20.14 17.22
N VAL A 69 11.83 20.60 16.53
CA VAL A 69 13.00 19.77 16.19
C VAL A 69 14.01 19.93 17.33
N LEU A 70 14.36 18.81 17.95
CA LEU A 70 15.30 18.76 19.06
C LEU A 70 16.68 18.31 18.56
N GLU A 71 17.71 18.51 19.37
CA GLU A 71 19.01 17.88 19.15
C GLU A 71 18.90 16.35 19.20
N ASP A 72 19.89 15.66 18.63
CA ASP A 72 19.93 14.20 18.60
C ASP A 72 19.78 13.61 20.01
N GLY A 73 18.85 12.69 20.17
CA GLY A 73 18.51 12.12 21.46
C GLY A 73 17.64 10.88 21.37
N ILE A 74 17.49 10.20 22.50
CA ILE A 74 16.65 9.01 22.62
C ILE A 74 15.19 9.46 22.60
N GLY A 75 14.46 9.14 21.53
CA GLY A 75 13.02 9.34 21.46
C GLY A 75 12.23 8.33 22.28
N SER A 76 10.94 8.61 22.42
CA SER A 76 9.96 7.66 22.94
C SER A 76 9.90 6.40 22.06
N PRO A 77 9.70 5.20 22.63
CA PRO A 77 9.55 4.00 21.83
C PRO A 77 8.32 4.09 20.91
N PRO A 78 8.38 3.54 19.70
CA PRO A 78 7.24 3.52 18.80
C PRO A 78 6.15 2.58 19.34
N SER A 79 4.90 2.90 19.03
CA SER A 79 3.73 2.08 19.35
C SER A 79 3.62 0.84 18.47
N SER A 80 4.05 0.94 17.21
CA SER A 80 4.13 -0.20 16.31
C SER A 80 5.18 0.03 15.23
N ILE A 81 5.71 -1.07 14.69
CA ILE A 81 6.65 -1.08 13.58
C ILE A 81 6.05 -2.03 12.55
N ARG A 82 5.84 -1.53 11.33
CA ARG A 82 5.35 -2.33 10.20
C ARG A 82 6.45 -2.39 9.15
N ARG A 83 6.87 -3.60 8.82
CA ARG A 83 7.77 -3.82 7.70
C ARG A 83 6.97 -4.10 6.44
N SER A 84 7.44 -3.63 5.28
CA SER A 84 6.83 -3.99 4.00
C SER A 84 6.83 -5.51 3.81
N SER A 85 7.84 -6.23 4.29
CA SER A 85 7.89 -7.71 4.27
C SER A 85 6.72 -8.39 5.01
N GLN A 86 6.09 -7.70 5.96
CA GLN A 86 4.93 -8.16 6.72
C GLN A 86 3.59 -7.71 6.10
N ASP A 87 3.63 -6.93 5.02
CA ASP A 87 2.43 -6.56 4.29
C ASP A 87 1.85 -7.81 3.62
N GLN A 88 0.61 -8.14 3.94
CA GLN A 88 -0.11 -9.25 3.31
C GLN A 88 -0.23 -9.06 1.79
N GLY A 89 -0.12 -7.81 1.31
CA GLY A 89 -0.09 -7.48 -0.10
C GLY A 89 1.28 -7.66 -0.79
N ASN A 90 2.29 -8.22 -0.13
CA ASN A 90 3.59 -8.55 -0.75
C ASN A 90 3.71 -10.05 -0.98
N LEU A 91 3.75 -10.45 -2.25
CA LEU A 91 3.85 -11.84 -2.65
C LEU A 91 5.30 -12.25 -2.95
N PHE A 92 5.63 -13.50 -2.59
CA PHE A 92 6.89 -14.20 -2.88
C PHE A 92 8.17 -13.50 -2.44
N ALA A 93 8.92 -14.09 -1.50
CA ALA A 93 10.27 -13.61 -1.18
C ALA A 93 11.30 -14.00 -2.25
N SER A 94 11.12 -15.15 -2.90
CA SER A 94 12.00 -15.63 -3.97
C SER A 94 11.63 -14.97 -5.31
N ASN A 95 12.64 -14.42 -5.99
CA ASN A 95 12.50 -13.87 -7.34
C ASN A 95 12.14 -14.97 -8.36
N GLU A 96 12.69 -16.17 -8.21
CA GLU A 96 12.38 -17.32 -9.10
C GLU A 96 10.91 -17.72 -9.01
N LEU A 97 10.37 -17.85 -7.79
CA LEU A 97 8.95 -18.15 -7.58
C LEU A 97 8.04 -17.01 -8.05
N ALA A 98 8.48 -15.77 -7.88
CA ALA A 98 7.75 -14.61 -8.40
C ALA A 98 7.67 -14.63 -9.93
N ALA A 99 8.79 -14.90 -10.61
CA ALA A 99 8.83 -15.02 -12.07
C ALA A 99 7.96 -16.18 -12.58
N GLU A 100 7.99 -17.33 -11.91
CA GLU A 100 7.13 -18.48 -12.24
C GLU A 100 5.64 -18.14 -12.07
N ALA A 101 5.27 -17.47 -10.97
CA ALA A 101 3.89 -17.05 -10.73
C ALA A 101 3.39 -16.05 -11.79
N LEU A 102 4.23 -15.09 -12.21
CA LEU A 102 3.91 -14.17 -13.31
C LEU A 102 3.70 -14.93 -14.63
N ALA A 103 4.56 -15.89 -14.96
CA ALA A 103 4.43 -16.70 -16.16
C ALA A 103 3.12 -17.49 -16.19
N ILE A 104 2.75 -18.12 -15.07
CA ILE A 104 1.46 -18.83 -14.93
C ILE A 104 0.28 -17.87 -15.10
N GLY A 105 0.34 -16.68 -14.49
CA GLY A 105 -0.69 -15.66 -14.61
C GLY A 105 -0.90 -15.20 -16.07
N HIS A 106 0.18 -14.96 -16.81
CA HIS A 106 0.11 -14.60 -18.22
C HIS A 106 -0.43 -15.74 -19.10
N GLU A 107 -0.06 -16.99 -18.82
CA GLU A 107 -0.67 -18.13 -19.53
C GLU A 107 -2.17 -18.24 -19.28
N PHE A 108 -2.61 -18.02 -18.04
CA PHE A 108 -4.02 -17.99 -17.69
C PHE A 108 -4.76 -16.87 -18.43
N GLU A 109 -4.20 -15.66 -18.43
CA GLU A 109 -4.74 -14.50 -19.15
C GLU A 109 -4.90 -14.80 -20.64
N LYS A 110 -3.87 -15.38 -21.28
CA LYS A 110 -3.93 -15.78 -22.69
C LYS A 110 -5.05 -16.80 -22.95
N LYS A 111 -5.20 -17.80 -22.07
CA LYS A 111 -6.24 -18.83 -22.20
C LYS A 111 -7.64 -18.25 -22.03
N ILE A 112 -7.86 -17.36 -21.06
CA ILE A 112 -9.18 -16.77 -20.83
C ILE A 112 -9.56 -15.78 -21.94
N LEU A 113 -8.61 -14.98 -22.44
CA LEU A 113 -8.85 -14.09 -23.58
C LEU A 113 -9.15 -14.87 -24.87
N SER A 114 -8.47 -16.00 -25.10
CA SER A 114 -8.80 -16.88 -26.22
C SER A 114 -10.20 -17.47 -26.09
N LEU A 115 -10.64 -17.82 -24.87
CA LEU A 115 -12.01 -18.27 -24.63
C LEU A 115 -13.02 -17.16 -24.89
N LEU A 116 -12.74 -15.93 -24.44
CA LEU A 116 -13.57 -14.76 -24.72
C LEU A 116 -13.76 -14.56 -26.23
N GLN A 117 -12.68 -14.60 -27.02
CA GLN A 117 -12.77 -14.47 -28.48
C GLN A 117 -13.69 -15.53 -29.10
N LYS A 118 -13.59 -16.79 -28.65
CA LYS A 118 -14.46 -17.87 -29.12
C LYS A 118 -15.91 -17.64 -28.74
N ALA A 119 -16.16 -17.20 -27.50
CA ALA A 119 -17.49 -16.88 -27.02
C ALA A 119 -18.12 -15.73 -27.81
N GLU A 120 -17.36 -14.67 -28.12
CA GLU A 120 -17.84 -13.54 -28.92
C GLU A 120 -18.25 -13.93 -30.34
N MET A 121 -17.68 -15.00 -30.89
CA MET A 121 -18.04 -15.54 -32.21
C MET A 121 -19.23 -16.52 -32.16
N ALA A 122 -19.46 -17.19 -31.03
CA ALA A 122 -20.42 -18.27 -30.91
C ALA A 122 -21.73 -17.86 -30.22
N GLU A 123 -21.67 -16.89 -29.31
CA GLU A 123 -22.78 -16.50 -28.44
C GLU A 123 -23.57 -15.32 -28.98
N THR A 124 -24.81 -15.18 -28.48
CA THR A 124 -25.62 -13.98 -28.75
C THR A 124 -25.01 -12.73 -28.11
N GLY A 125 -25.30 -11.55 -28.66
CA GLY A 125 -24.68 -10.29 -28.20
C GLY A 125 -24.84 -9.99 -26.70
N GLU A 126 -25.94 -10.41 -26.06
CA GLU A 126 -26.13 -10.24 -24.61
C GLU A 126 -25.27 -11.21 -23.79
N GLU A 127 -25.13 -12.46 -24.22
CA GLU A 127 -24.32 -13.44 -23.51
C GLU A 127 -22.82 -13.16 -23.70
N ALA A 128 -22.40 -12.76 -24.91
CA ALA A 128 -21.05 -12.28 -25.18
C ALA A 128 -20.65 -11.09 -24.29
N LYS A 129 -21.57 -10.15 -24.02
CA LYS A 129 -21.34 -9.03 -23.08
C LYS A 129 -21.10 -9.51 -21.66
N LYS A 130 -21.90 -10.47 -21.16
CA LYS A 130 -21.72 -11.01 -19.80
C LYS A 130 -20.37 -11.71 -19.66
N ILE A 131 -19.98 -12.49 -20.66
CA ILE A 131 -18.68 -13.18 -20.69
C ILE A 131 -17.55 -12.16 -20.71
N ARG A 132 -17.65 -11.11 -21.54
CA ARG A 132 -16.68 -10.01 -21.56
C ARG A 132 -16.51 -9.35 -20.20
N LEU A 133 -17.62 -9.04 -19.52
CA LEU A 133 -17.58 -8.45 -18.18
C LEU A 133 -16.93 -9.39 -17.16
N ALA A 134 -17.29 -10.67 -17.17
CA ALA A 134 -16.69 -11.67 -16.28
C ALA A 134 -15.18 -11.84 -16.52
N THR A 135 -14.74 -11.90 -17.78
CA THR A 135 -13.32 -11.94 -18.15
C THR A 135 -12.60 -10.68 -17.68
N GLY A 136 -13.20 -9.50 -17.86
CA GLY A 136 -12.65 -8.24 -17.36
C GLY A 136 -12.42 -8.24 -15.85
N HIS A 137 -13.39 -8.72 -15.06
CA HIS A 137 -13.23 -8.84 -13.61
C HIS A 137 -12.10 -9.80 -13.21
N LEU A 138 -11.96 -10.93 -13.90
CA LEU A 138 -10.89 -11.88 -13.62
C LEU A 138 -9.50 -11.29 -13.90
N ILE A 139 -9.34 -10.60 -15.04
CA ILE A 139 -8.06 -9.98 -15.40
C ILE A 139 -7.72 -8.84 -14.43
N ALA A 140 -8.71 -8.02 -14.05
CA ALA A 140 -8.52 -6.97 -13.06
C ALA A 140 -8.06 -7.54 -11.70
N ALA A 141 -8.69 -8.62 -11.24
CA ALA A 141 -8.32 -9.30 -10.00
C ALA A 141 -6.90 -9.88 -10.04
N LEU A 142 -6.46 -10.42 -11.18
CA LEU A 142 -5.07 -10.86 -11.36
C LEU A 142 -4.08 -9.69 -11.28
N GLY A 143 -4.42 -8.57 -11.93
CA GLY A 143 -3.62 -7.35 -11.86
C GLY A 143 -3.44 -6.85 -10.42
N GLU A 144 -4.55 -6.75 -9.68
CA GLU A 144 -4.58 -6.21 -8.32
C GLU A 144 -3.94 -7.13 -7.28
N HIS A 145 -4.20 -8.44 -7.37
CA HIS A 145 -3.87 -9.38 -6.29
C HIS A 145 -2.68 -10.28 -6.59
N LEU A 146 -2.21 -10.37 -7.84
CA LEU A 146 -1.04 -11.16 -8.20
C LEU A 146 0.07 -10.27 -8.77
N PHE A 147 -0.20 -9.56 -9.87
CA PHE A 147 0.84 -8.86 -10.62
C PHE A 147 1.40 -7.65 -9.88
N ALA A 148 0.56 -6.71 -9.46
CA ALA A 148 1.01 -5.50 -8.77
C ALA A 148 1.76 -5.80 -7.45
N PRO A 149 1.29 -6.73 -6.59
CA PRO A 149 2.04 -7.21 -5.43
C PRO A 149 3.45 -7.74 -5.75
N ILE A 150 3.58 -8.54 -6.82
CA ILE A 150 4.87 -9.11 -7.22
C ILE A 150 5.79 -8.00 -7.75
N TRP A 151 5.31 -7.19 -8.67
CA TRP A 151 6.08 -6.10 -9.28
C TRP A 151 6.55 -5.04 -8.29
N ARG A 152 5.72 -4.73 -7.27
CA ARG A 152 6.11 -3.81 -6.20
C ARG A 152 7.31 -4.32 -5.42
N ARG A 153 7.42 -5.65 -5.24
CA ARG A 153 8.51 -6.30 -4.50
C ARG A 153 9.73 -6.63 -5.37
N HIS A 154 9.50 -6.99 -6.63
CA HIS A 154 10.51 -7.41 -7.62
C HIS A 154 10.44 -6.49 -8.84
N SER A 155 10.97 -5.27 -8.68
CA SER A 155 10.87 -4.21 -9.69
C SER A 155 11.64 -4.53 -10.98
N ASP A 156 12.58 -5.47 -10.92
CA ASP A 156 13.31 -6.03 -12.05
C ASP A 156 12.41 -6.87 -12.98
N LEU A 157 11.33 -7.47 -12.44
CA LEU A 157 10.36 -8.27 -13.17
C LEU A 157 9.25 -7.44 -13.84
N VAL A 158 9.25 -6.11 -13.65
CA VAL A 158 8.28 -5.21 -14.29
C VAL A 158 8.53 -5.18 -15.81
N PRO A 159 7.52 -5.44 -16.65
CA PRO A 159 7.65 -5.33 -18.10
C PRO A 159 8.14 -3.95 -18.52
N PRO A 160 9.07 -3.83 -19.47
CA PRO A 160 9.60 -2.53 -19.92
C PRO A 160 8.52 -1.53 -20.31
N GLU A 161 7.41 -2.01 -20.87
CA GLU A 161 6.28 -1.21 -21.33
C GLU A 161 5.52 -0.54 -20.18
N MET A 162 5.64 -1.07 -18.95
CA MET A 162 4.90 -0.61 -17.76
C MET A 162 5.73 0.22 -16.78
N LYS A 163 7.05 0.35 -17.01
CA LYS A 163 7.98 1.00 -16.06
C LYS A 163 7.70 2.49 -15.80
N GLY A 164 6.89 3.15 -16.64
CA GLY A 164 6.51 4.56 -16.49
C GLY A 164 5.13 4.80 -15.86
N GLU A 165 4.32 3.76 -15.64
CA GLU A 165 2.94 3.88 -15.14
C GLU A 165 2.80 3.45 -13.66
N LEU A 166 3.86 2.91 -13.06
CA LEU A 166 3.86 2.30 -11.72
C LEU A 166 4.47 3.20 -10.62
N LEU A 167 4.67 4.49 -10.88
CA LEU A 167 5.17 5.49 -9.91
C LEU A 167 4.07 6.42 -9.39
#